data_AF-A0A521TZW8-F1
#
_entry.id   AF-A0A521TZW8-F1
#
_cell.length_a   1.000
_cell.length_b   1.000
_cell.length_c   1.000
_cell.angle_alpha   90.00
_cell.angle_beta   90.00
_cell.angle_gamma   90.00
#
_symmetry.space_group_name_H-M   'P 1'
#
loop_
_entity.id
_entity.type
_entity.pdbx_description
1 polymer ?
#
loop_
_entity_poly.entity_id
_entity_poly.type
_entity_poly.pdbx_seq_one_letter_code
_entity_poly.pdbx_strand_id
1 'polypeptide(L)'
;MKTSRVIRRSGAVEVGFTLVELMIVVVILGILAAVAIPAFSRYVKRSKTSEASAGIASMYRLQLSYYENTQERTSATSFATCSALPTAAPTASKYPANVTLWMNSSDWNSLGFVIDRPHYYQYSTEGTNTAMTARAVGNIDGDSTNSTFERSALLNSGEIQGAQIRIVNELE
;
A
#
# COMPACT_ATOMS: atom_id res chain seq x y z
N MET A 1 22.64 35.58 74.64
CA MET A 1 22.79 34.12 74.45
C MET A 1 22.06 33.74 73.16
N LYS A 2 22.78 33.56 72.04
CA LYS A 2 22.18 33.24 70.73
C LYS A 2 22.96 32.07 70.15
N THR A 3 22.43 30.86 70.31
CA THR A 3 23.03 29.61 69.84
C THR A 3 22.76 29.47 68.34
N SER A 4 23.79 29.64 67.52
CA SER A 4 23.71 29.38 66.07
C SER A 4 23.72 27.87 65.83
N ARG A 5 22.64 27.37 65.20
CA ARG A 5 22.51 25.97 64.79
C ARG A 5 23.07 25.83 63.37
N VAL A 6 24.17 25.09 63.22
CA VAL A 6 24.77 24.80 61.90
C VAL A 6 23.93 23.71 61.21
N ILE A 7 23.29 24.05 60.10
CA ILE A 7 22.57 23.10 59.24
C ILE A 7 23.61 22.48 58.28
N ARG A 8 23.96 21.20 58.48
CA ARG A 8 24.76 20.45 57.51
C ARG A 8 23.86 20.06 56.33
N ARG A 9 24.10 20.66 55.15
CA ARG A 9 23.52 20.18 53.89
C ARG A 9 24.18 18.84 53.54
N SER A 10 23.42 17.76 53.55
CA SER A 10 23.83 16.48 52.97
C SER A 10 23.96 16.67 51.46
N GLY A 11 25.16 16.55 50.92
CA GLY A 11 25.38 16.61 49.47
C GLY A 11 24.70 15.43 48.80
N ALA A 12 23.79 15.69 47.88
CA ALA A 12 23.29 14.66 46.98
C ALA A 12 24.46 14.21 46.09
N VAL A 13 24.70 12.90 46.01
CA VAL A 13 25.69 12.34 45.11
C VAL A 13 25.16 12.50 43.68
N GLU A 14 25.75 13.40 42.89
CA GLU A 14 25.53 13.42 41.45
C GLU A 14 26.23 12.20 40.84
N VAL A 15 25.44 11.22 40.43
CA VAL A 15 25.91 10.09 39.61
C VAL A 15 26.01 10.60 38.17
N GLY A 16 27.22 11.01 37.77
CA GLY A 16 27.50 11.42 36.39
C GLY A 16 27.62 10.22 35.45
N PHE A 17 27.14 10.36 34.21
CA PHE A 17 27.30 9.37 33.15
C PHE A 17 28.74 9.33 32.65
N THR A 18 29.32 8.14 32.47
CA THR A 18 30.69 8.01 31.97
C THR A 18 30.74 7.99 30.44
N LEU A 19 31.83 8.51 29.87
CA LEU A 19 32.06 8.42 28.41
C LEU A 19 32.17 6.95 27.95
N VAL A 20 32.68 6.07 28.80
CA VAL A 20 32.80 4.64 28.48
C VAL A 20 31.43 3.97 28.39
N GLU A 21 30.51 4.29 29.31
CA GLU A 21 29.12 3.82 29.21
C GLU A 21 28.47 4.29 27.90
N LEU A 22 28.70 5.56 27.51
CA LEU A 22 28.22 6.07 26.24
C LEU A 22 28.77 5.29 25.04
N MET A 23 30.07 5.00 25.03
CA MET A 23 30.72 4.28 23.92
C MET A 23 30.13 2.88 23.72
N ILE A 24 29.93 2.12 24.80
CA ILE A 24 29.35 0.78 24.72
C ILE A 24 27.91 0.85 24.20
N VAL A 25 27.12 1.80 24.68
CA VAL A 25 25.74 1.99 24.22
C VAL A 25 25.69 2.30 22.72
N VAL A 26 26.55 3.19 22.22
CA VAL A 26 26.60 3.53 20.79
C VAL A 26 27.01 2.31 19.94
N VAL A 27 27.96 1.50 20.41
CA VAL A 27 28.36 0.26 19.72
C VAL A 27 27.20 -0.72 19.61
N ILE A 28 26.48 -0.97 20.71
CA ILE A 28 25.33 -1.87 20.72
C ILE A 28 24.22 -1.33 19.79
N LEU A 29 23.92 -0.03 19.86
CA LEU A 29 22.95 0.61 18.97
C LEU A 29 23.35 0.50 17.49
N GLY A 30 24.65 0.63 17.17
CA GLY A 30 25.17 0.46 15.82
C GLY A 30 24.92 -0.95 15.26
N ILE A 31 25.18 -2.00 16.05
CA ILE A 31 24.94 -3.40 15.65
C ILE A 31 23.44 -3.65 15.45
N LEU A 32 22.59 -3.16 16.37
CA LEU A 32 21.14 -3.30 16.26
C LEU A 32 20.61 -2.59 15.01
N ALA A 33 21.07 -1.37 14.74
CA ALA A 33 20.66 -0.59 13.57
C ALA A 33 21.04 -1.28 12.25
N ALA A 34 22.24 -1.88 12.17
CA ALA A 34 22.71 -2.58 10.98
C ALA A 34 21.79 -3.74 10.54
N VAL A 35 21.17 -4.44 11.50
CA VAL A 35 20.21 -5.52 11.22
C VAL A 35 18.79 -4.98 11.08
N ALA A 36 18.39 -4.04 11.93
CA ALA A 36 17.02 -3.53 12.00
C ALA A 36 16.62 -2.70 10.77
N ILE A 37 17.51 -1.84 10.26
CA ILE A 37 17.22 -0.96 9.11
C ILE A 37 16.87 -1.74 7.84
N PRO A 38 17.67 -2.71 7.36
CA PRO A 38 17.31 -3.46 6.15
C PRO A 38 16.07 -4.33 6.35
N ALA A 39 15.88 -4.91 7.54
CA ALA A 39 14.70 -5.70 7.86
C ALA A 39 13.41 -4.84 7.83
N PHE A 40 13.45 -3.66 8.45
CA PHE A 40 12.34 -2.71 8.45
C PHE A 40 12.04 -2.19 7.04
N SER A 41 13.06 -1.88 6.24
CA SER A 41 12.88 -1.46 4.84
C SER A 41 12.16 -2.52 4.02
N ARG A 42 12.57 -3.79 4.11
CA ARG A 42 11.88 -4.93 3.45
C ARG A 42 10.43 -5.08 3.92
N TYR A 43 10.19 -4.94 5.23
CA TYR A 43 8.84 -5.00 5.79
C TYR A 43 7.93 -3.91 5.20
N VAL A 44 8.42 -2.67 5.13
CA VAL A 44 7.68 -1.55 4.54
C VAL A 44 7.41 -1.81 3.05
N LYS A 45 8.40 -2.24 2.26
CA LYS A 45 8.20 -2.58 0.84
C LYS A 45 7.13 -3.66 0.66
N ARG A 46 7.20 -4.74 1.43
CA ARG A 46 6.20 -5.83 1.38
C ARG A 46 4.80 -5.37 1.77
N SER A 47 4.68 -4.50 2.77
CA SER A 47 3.40 -3.90 3.16
C SER A 47 2.80 -3.11 2.00
N LYS A 48 3.62 -2.30 1.31
CA LYS A 48 3.19 -1.56 0.13
C LYS A 48 2.77 -2.48 -1.02
N THR A 49 3.55 -3.49 -1.39
CA THR A 49 3.18 -4.43 -2.49
C THR A 49 1.95 -5.28 -2.18
N SER A 50 1.71 -5.60 -0.91
CA SER A 50 0.50 -6.32 -0.48
C SER A 50 -0.79 -5.51 -0.70
N GLU A 51 -0.71 -4.18 -0.66
CA GLU A 51 -1.84 -3.28 -0.91
C GLU A 51 -2.36 -3.41 -2.35
N ALA A 52 -1.45 -3.36 -3.35
CA ALA A 52 -1.81 -3.56 -4.75
C ALA A 52 -2.45 -4.92 -4.99
N SER A 53 -1.89 -5.98 -4.39
CA SER A 53 -2.40 -7.34 -4.55
C SER A 53 -3.83 -7.46 -3.99
N ALA A 54 -4.11 -6.84 -2.85
CA ALA A 54 -5.45 -6.80 -2.25
C ALA A 54 -6.43 -6.00 -3.12
N GLY A 55 -6.02 -4.84 -3.63
CA GLY A 55 -6.85 -4.02 -4.54
C GLY A 55 -7.21 -4.76 -5.82
N ILE A 56 -6.24 -5.42 -6.47
CA ILE A 56 -6.46 -6.23 -7.68
C ILE A 56 -7.35 -7.44 -7.41
N ALA A 57 -7.16 -8.14 -6.28
CA ALA A 57 -8.03 -9.25 -5.92
C ALA A 57 -9.49 -8.80 -5.70
N SER A 58 -9.69 -7.62 -5.11
CA SER A 58 -11.01 -7.01 -4.95
C SER A 58 -11.64 -6.67 -6.30
N MET A 59 -10.92 -5.95 -7.17
CA MET A 59 -11.39 -5.61 -8.52
C MET A 59 -11.74 -6.85 -9.34
N TYR A 60 -10.92 -7.89 -9.28
CA TYR A 60 -11.17 -9.15 -9.99
C TYR A 60 -12.50 -9.78 -9.56
N ARG A 61 -12.78 -9.86 -8.25
CA ARG A 61 -14.05 -10.40 -7.75
C ARG A 61 -15.25 -9.55 -8.18
N LEU A 62 -15.10 -8.23 -8.16
CA LEU A 62 -16.16 -7.31 -8.60
C LEU A 62 -16.41 -7.43 -10.11
N GLN A 63 -15.37 -7.63 -10.92
CA GLN A 63 -15.48 -7.86 -12.36
C GLN A 63 -16.25 -9.14 -12.68
N LEU A 64 -16.03 -10.22 -11.93
CA LEU A 64 -16.82 -11.45 -12.08
C LEU A 64 -18.31 -11.20 -11.80
N SER A 65 -18.62 -10.55 -10.68
CA SER A 65 -20.00 -10.22 -10.33
C SER A 65 -20.63 -9.25 -11.34
N TYR A 66 -19.87 -8.28 -11.85
CA TYR A 66 -20.34 -7.36 -12.89
C TYR A 66 -20.69 -8.10 -14.19
N TYR A 67 -19.85 -9.05 -14.60
CA TYR A 67 -20.08 -9.86 -15.79
C TYR A 67 -21.35 -10.73 -15.66
N GLU A 68 -21.57 -11.36 -14.51
CA GLU A 68 -22.79 -12.14 -14.23
C GLU A 68 -24.05 -11.26 -14.24
N ASN A 69 -24.02 -10.11 -13.56
CA ASN A 69 -25.16 -9.19 -13.49
C ASN A 69 -25.53 -8.58 -14.86
N THR A 70 -24.54 -8.34 -15.73
CA THR A 70 -24.78 -7.83 -17.09
C THR A 70 -25.42 -8.89 -17.98
N GLN A 71 -25.01 -10.16 -17.85
CA GLN A 71 -25.64 -11.29 -18.54
C GLN A 71 -27.15 -11.35 -18.26
N GLU A 72 -27.55 -11.21 -16.99
CA GLU A 72 -28.97 -11.26 -16.59
C GLU A 72 -29.79 -10.08 -17.10
N ARG A 73 -29.21 -8.86 -17.11
CA ARG A 73 -29.95 -7.63 -17.42
C ARG A 73 -30.09 -7.32 -18.90
N THR A 74 -29.08 -7.63 -19.71
CA THR A 74 -29.01 -7.13 -21.09
C THR A 74 -28.79 -8.22 -22.13
N SER A 75 -28.63 -9.49 -21.72
CA SER A 75 -28.18 -10.61 -22.58
C SER A 75 -26.83 -10.35 -23.27
N ALA A 76 -26.14 -9.26 -22.92
CA ALA A 76 -24.81 -8.91 -23.37
C ALA A 76 -23.84 -9.11 -22.21
N THR A 77 -22.73 -9.77 -22.48
CA THR A 77 -21.72 -10.08 -21.47
C THR A 77 -20.47 -9.24 -21.72
N SER A 78 -20.14 -8.35 -20.80
CA SER A 78 -18.91 -7.56 -20.86
C SER A 78 -18.34 -7.34 -19.47
N PHE A 79 -17.01 -7.41 -19.38
CA PHE A 79 -16.29 -6.88 -18.24
C PHE A 79 -16.31 -5.35 -18.27
N ALA A 80 -16.22 -4.71 -17.09
CA ALA A 80 -16.21 -3.26 -16.99
C ALA A 80 -14.83 -2.69 -17.31
N THR A 81 -14.79 -1.67 -18.17
CA THR A 81 -13.61 -0.83 -18.35
C THR A 81 -13.73 0.37 -17.41
N CYS A 82 -12.74 0.56 -16.53
CA CYS A 82 -12.70 1.67 -15.59
C CYS A 82 -11.41 2.46 -15.81
N SER A 83 -11.57 3.74 -16.13
CA SER A 83 -10.46 4.68 -16.33
C SER A 83 -9.60 4.83 -15.07
N ALA A 84 -8.32 5.11 -15.26
CA ALA A 84 -7.35 5.05 -14.18
C ALA A 84 -7.60 6.13 -13.10
N LEU A 85 -7.76 5.71 -11.85
CA LEU A 85 -7.95 6.60 -10.70
C LEU A 85 -7.00 6.27 -9.54
N PRO A 86 -6.44 7.28 -8.85
CA PRO A 86 -6.35 8.70 -9.28
C PRO A 86 -5.70 8.84 -10.66
N THR A 87 -5.95 9.94 -11.39
CA THR A 87 -5.52 10.10 -12.81
C THR A 87 -4.00 9.96 -13.03
N ALA A 88 -3.20 10.28 -12.02
CA ALA A 88 -1.77 10.02 -12.02
C ALA A 88 -1.44 8.96 -10.96
N ALA A 89 -0.54 8.04 -11.31
CA ALA A 89 0.01 7.08 -10.37
C ALA A 89 0.66 7.80 -9.17
N PRO A 90 0.31 7.44 -7.92
CA PRO A 90 0.97 8.00 -6.76
C PRO A 90 2.46 7.64 -6.77
N THR A 91 3.28 8.54 -6.22
CA THR A 91 4.72 8.34 -6.10
C THR A 91 5.08 7.84 -4.69
N ALA A 92 6.17 8.33 -4.10
CA ALA A 92 6.65 7.90 -2.79
C ALA A 92 5.65 8.14 -1.64
N SER A 93 4.65 8.99 -1.87
CA SER A 93 3.60 9.34 -0.90
C SER A 93 2.24 8.76 -1.28
N LYS A 94 1.45 8.42 -0.26
CA LYS A 94 0.08 7.93 -0.47
C LYS A 94 -0.79 9.03 -1.08
N TYR A 95 -1.63 8.65 -2.04
CA TYR A 95 -2.77 9.45 -2.42
C TYR A 95 -3.78 9.49 -1.25
N PRO A 96 -4.32 10.66 -0.87
CA PRO A 96 -5.25 10.77 0.24
C PRO A 96 -6.56 10.03 -0.03
N ALA A 97 -7.26 9.62 1.02
CA ALA A 97 -8.60 9.05 0.88
C ALA A 97 -9.55 10.05 0.21
N ASN A 98 -10.22 9.62 -0.86
CA ASN A 98 -11.17 10.45 -1.58
C ASN A 98 -12.28 9.57 -2.16
N VAL A 99 -13.25 9.21 -1.33
CA VAL A 99 -14.38 8.35 -1.71
C VAL A 99 -15.19 8.94 -2.87
N THR A 100 -15.37 10.26 -2.88
CA THR A 100 -16.14 10.99 -3.89
C THR A 100 -15.53 10.86 -5.29
N LEU A 101 -14.19 10.77 -5.39
CA LEU A 101 -13.51 10.55 -6.67
C LEU A 101 -13.96 9.26 -7.35
N TRP A 102 -14.13 8.18 -6.57
CA TRP A 102 -14.54 6.88 -7.07
C TRP A 102 -16.04 6.83 -7.36
N MET A 103 -16.86 7.32 -6.42
CA MET A 103 -18.32 7.27 -6.54
C MET A 103 -18.88 8.17 -7.67
N ASN A 104 -18.21 9.29 -7.96
CA ASN A 104 -18.63 10.18 -9.05
C ASN A 104 -18.20 9.69 -10.44
N SER A 105 -17.31 8.69 -10.52
CA SER A 105 -17.00 8.03 -11.78
C SER A 105 -18.09 7.01 -12.09
N SER A 106 -18.75 7.15 -13.24
CA SER A 106 -19.77 6.21 -13.72
C SER A 106 -19.26 4.77 -13.75
N ASP A 107 -18.02 4.58 -14.19
CA ASP A 107 -17.44 3.27 -14.45
C ASP A 107 -17.12 2.56 -13.13
N TRP A 108 -16.44 3.26 -12.21
CA TRP A 108 -16.09 2.72 -10.89
C TRP A 108 -17.32 2.51 -10.00
N ASN A 109 -18.29 3.42 -10.06
CA ASN A 109 -19.55 3.27 -9.34
C ASN A 109 -20.34 2.07 -9.87
N SER A 110 -20.32 1.82 -11.19
CA SER A 110 -20.97 0.64 -11.79
C SER A 110 -20.28 -0.67 -11.41
N LEU A 111 -18.94 -0.67 -11.29
CA LEU A 111 -18.17 -1.82 -10.79
C LEU A 111 -18.35 -2.03 -9.28
N GLY A 112 -18.72 -0.99 -8.53
CA GLY A 112 -18.86 -1.01 -7.07
C GLY A 112 -17.53 -1.00 -6.32
N PHE A 113 -16.44 -0.59 -6.96
CA PHE A 113 -15.12 -0.49 -6.34
C PHE A 113 -14.88 0.91 -5.79
N VAL A 114 -14.41 1.00 -4.54
CA VAL A 114 -14.10 2.26 -3.87
C VAL A 114 -12.92 2.07 -2.91
N ILE A 115 -12.07 3.10 -2.81
CA ILE A 115 -11.00 3.15 -1.82
C ILE A 115 -11.26 4.31 -0.86
N ASP A 116 -11.48 3.96 0.41
CA ASP A 116 -11.81 4.88 1.50
C ASP A 116 -10.59 5.28 2.36
N ARG A 117 -9.41 4.77 2.01
CA ARG A 117 -8.16 4.96 2.75
C ARG A 117 -7.04 5.51 1.87
N PRO A 118 -6.02 6.15 2.47
CA PRO A 118 -4.83 6.54 1.73
C PRO A 118 -4.10 5.32 1.13
N HIS A 119 -3.72 5.40 -0.13
CA HIS A 119 -3.20 4.28 -0.92
C HIS A 119 -2.03 4.70 -1.83
N TYR A 120 -1.20 3.73 -2.25
CA TYR A 120 0.01 3.94 -3.06
C TYR A 120 -0.17 3.74 -4.57
N TYR A 121 -1.33 3.24 -4.99
CA TYR A 121 -1.53 2.80 -6.37
C TYR A 121 -2.70 3.51 -7.03
N GLN A 122 -2.51 3.86 -8.29
CA GLN A 122 -3.59 4.09 -9.23
C GLN A 122 -4.15 2.73 -9.67
N TYR A 123 -5.47 2.65 -9.80
CA TYR A 123 -6.16 1.44 -10.24
C TYR A 123 -6.88 1.70 -11.56
N SER A 124 -6.92 0.69 -12.42
CA SER A 124 -7.70 0.71 -13.66
C SER A 124 -8.14 -0.69 -14.05
N THR A 125 -9.18 -0.78 -14.88
CA THR A 125 -9.58 -2.04 -15.50
C THR A 125 -9.83 -1.83 -16.98
N GLU A 126 -9.41 -2.80 -17.78
CA GLU A 126 -9.74 -2.91 -19.20
C GLU A 126 -10.58 -4.17 -19.37
N GLY A 127 -11.82 -4.01 -19.82
CA GLY A 127 -12.78 -5.09 -19.97
C GLY A 127 -13.31 -5.18 -21.39
N THR A 128 -13.44 -6.40 -21.89
CA THR A 128 -14.11 -6.74 -23.15
C THR A 128 -15.16 -7.81 -22.89
N ASN A 129 -15.77 -8.36 -23.94
CA ASN A 129 -16.74 -9.45 -23.80
C ASN A 129 -16.11 -10.77 -23.36
N THR A 130 -14.80 -10.94 -23.58
CA THR A 130 -14.11 -12.22 -23.38
C THR A 130 -12.84 -12.09 -22.54
N ALA A 131 -12.45 -10.88 -22.13
CA ALA A 131 -11.24 -10.67 -21.36
C ALA A 131 -11.39 -9.50 -20.40
N MET A 132 -10.71 -9.59 -19.26
CA MET A 132 -10.45 -8.43 -18.41
C MET A 132 -8.99 -8.37 -18.01
N THR A 133 -8.50 -7.16 -17.79
CA THR A 133 -7.22 -6.89 -17.15
C THR A 133 -7.42 -5.82 -16.09
N ALA A 134 -7.13 -6.14 -14.84
CA ALA A 134 -7.12 -5.18 -13.74
C ALA A 134 -5.67 -4.80 -13.43
N ARG A 135 -5.38 -3.50 -13.30
CA ARG A 135 -4.03 -2.98 -13.11
C ARG A 135 -3.95 -2.11 -11.86
N ALA A 136 -2.83 -2.19 -11.15
CA ALA A 136 -2.46 -1.28 -10.09
C ALA A 136 -1.05 -0.73 -10.37
N VAL A 137 -0.91 0.59 -10.46
CA VAL A 137 0.30 1.29 -10.89
C VAL A 137 0.71 2.30 -9.83
N GLY A 138 1.96 2.25 -9.36
CA GLY A 138 2.48 3.19 -8.38
C GLY A 138 4.00 3.29 -8.46
N ASN A 139 4.56 4.42 -8.04
CA ASN A 139 6.00 4.66 -8.02
C ASN A 139 6.46 4.84 -6.57
N ILE A 140 6.62 3.72 -5.89
CA ILE A 140 6.72 3.66 -4.43
C ILE A 140 8.08 4.14 -3.88
N ASP A 141 9.13 4.02 -4.68
CA ASP A 141 10.49 4.45 -4.40
C ASP A 141 10.81 5.83 -4.98
N GLY A 142 9.91 6.40 -5.80
CA GLY A 142 10.01 7.76 -6.32
C GLY A 142 11.02 7.91 -7.45
N ASP A 143 11.35 6.82 -8.15
CA ASP A 143 12.29 6.81 -9.26
C ASP A 143 11.59 7.21 -10.58
N SER A 144 12.16 6.87 -11.75
CA SER A 144 11.51 7.12 -13.05
C SER A 144 10.57 6.00 -13.52
N THR A 145 10.37 4.97 -12.71
CA THR A 145 9.81 3.68 -13.12
C THR A 145 8.61 3.31 -12.25
N ASN A 146 7.45 3.08 -12.86
CA ASN A 146 6.30 2.60 -12.10
C ASN A 146 6.41 1.09 -11.84
N SER A 147 6.15 0.69 -10.60
CA SER A 147 5.77 -0.68 -10.25
C SER A 147 4.33 -0.94 -10.70
N THR A 148 4.15 -1.96 -11.52
CA THR A 148 2.85 -2.32 -12.09
C THR A 148 2.47 -3.74 -11.70
N PHE A 149 1.28 -3.89 -11.13
CA PHE A 149 0.68 -5.17 -10.81
C PHE A 149 -0.51 -5.36 -11.73
N GLU A 150 -0.62 -6.52 -12.36
CA GLU A 150 -1.69 -6.81 -13.31
C GLU A 150 -2.27 -8.18 -13.04
N ARG A 151 -3.58 -8.30 -13.19
CA ARG A 151 -4.25 -9.60 -13.24
C ARG A 151 -5.21 -9.62 -14.39
N SER A 152 -5.06 -10.60 -15.25
CA SER A 152 -5.94 -10.81 -16.40
C SER A 152 -6.85 -12.02 -16.19
N ALA A 153 -7.99 -12.01 -16.86
CA ALA A 153 -8.90 -13.14 -16.95
C ALA A 153 -9.38 -13.28 -18.40
N LEU A 154 -9.61 -14.51 -18.82
CA LEU A 154 -10.17 -14.84 -20.12
C LEU A 154 -11.42 -15.68 -19.93
N LEU A 155 -12.47 -15.38 -20.69
CA LEU A 155 -13.61 -16.24 -20.85
C LEU A 155 -13.25 -17.29 -21.90
N ASN A 156 -13.18 -18.55 -21.48
CA ASN A 156 -12.96 -19.67 -22.37
C ASN A 156 -14.11 -20.65 -22.26
N SER A 157 -14.85 -20.85 -23.34
CA SER A 157 -15.97 -21.81 -23.41
C SER A 157 -17.03 -21.64 -22.31
N GLY A 158 -17.28 -20.39 -21.90
CA GLY A 158 -18.28 -20.05 -20.87
C GLY A 158 -17.75 -20.01 -19.43
N GLU A 159 -16.49 -20.37 -19.20
CA GLU A 159 -15.84 -20.28 -17.88
C GLU A 159 -14.81 -19.15 -17.85
N ILE A 160 -14.78 -18.39 -16.75
CA ILE A 160 -13.79 -17.31 -16.56
C ILE A 160 -12.53 -17.88 -15.90
N GLN A 161 -11.44 -17.92 -16.66
CA GLN A 161 -10.13 -18.38 -16.20
C GLN A 161 -9.27 -17.17 -15.80
N GLY A 162 -9.05 -17.00 -14.50
CA GLY A 162 -8.17 -15.95 -13.97
C GLY A 162 -6.70 -16.37 -14.00
N ALA A 163 -5.83 -15.50 -14.51
CA ALA A 163 -4.39 -15.65 -14.39
C ALA A 163 -3.89 -15.27 -12.98
N GLN A 164 -2.66 -15.68 -12.67
CA GLN A 164 -1.91 -15.20 -11.52
C GLN A 164 -1.60 -13.71 -11.67
N ILE A 165 -1.35 -13.03 -10.54
CA ILE A 165 -0.91 -11.64 -10.57
C ILE A 165 0.48 -11.58 -11.19
N ARG A 166 0.61 -10.80 -12.26
CA ARG A 166 1.87 -10.47 -12.91
C ARG A 166 2.39 -9.17 -12.33
N ILE A 167 3.65 -9.15 -11.92
CA ILE A 167 4.33 -7.97 -11.38
C ILE A 167 5.38 -7.52 -12.41
N VAL A 168 5.43 -6.22 -12.67
CA VAL A 168 6.42 -5.57 -13.53
C VAL A 168 7.11 -4.48 -12.73
N ASN A 169 8.44 -4.47 -12.75
CA ASN A 169 9.29 -3.56 -11.95
C ASN A 169 8.95 -3.67 -10.46
N GLU A 170 9.14 -4.86 -9.90
CA GLU A 170 9.02 -5.08 -8.47
C GLU A 170 10.07 -4.27 -7.72
N LEU A 171 9.70 -3.73 -6.55
CA LEU A 171 10.64 -3.04 -5.66
C LEU A 171 11.61 -4.05 -5.07
N GLU A 172 12.81 -4.19 -5.64
CA GLU A 172 13.92 -4.95 -5.02
C GLU A 172 14.40 -4.29 -3.72
#